data_AF-A0A371MEX3-F1
#
_entry.id   AF-A0A371MEX3-F1
#
_cell.length_a   1.000
_cell.length_b   1.000
_cell.length_c   1.000
_cell.angle_alpha   90.00
_cell.angle_beta   90.00
_cell.angle_gamma   90.00
#
_symmetry.space_group_name_H-M   'P 1'
#
loop_
_entity.id
_entity.type
_entity.pdbx_description
1 polymer ?
#
loop_
_entity_poly.entity_id
_entity_poly.type
_entity_poly.pdbx_seq_one_letter_code
_entity_poly.pdbx_strand_id
1 'polypeptide(L)'
;MSEDEINNRLSRRLGGDAGNDQDESDDAPSEENAMNAENDVHVRNPWDAERVKSAWNGMTFYLPDAMKDRLDTEYQRLTYECDFEFLKDRHLKPLVIEHGLDAVSEMDPDDVHSALADLEREYSTEE
;
A
#
# COMPACT_ATOMS: atom_id res chain seq x y z
N MET A 1 -36.70 30.73 -1.04
CA MET A 1 -35.33 31.25 -0.80
C MET A 1 -34.89 31.90 -2.09
N SER A 2 -34.46 33.16 -2.06
CA SER A 2 -34.15 33.92 -3.28
C SER A 2 -32.68 33.74 -3.66
N GLU A 3 -32.39 33.72 -4.97
CA GLU A 3 -31.06 33.46 -5.55
C GLU A 3 -29.97 34.47 -5.09
N ASP A 4 -30.37 35.63 -4.60
CA ASP A 4 -29.48 36.66 -4.04
C ASP A 4 -28.81 36.25 -2.73
N GLU A 5 -29.41 35.35 -1.95
CA GLU A 5 -28.82 34.88 -0.68
C GLU A 5 -27.71 33.84 -0.93
N ILE A 6 -27.81 33.08 -2.01
CA ILE A 6 -26.83 32.05 -2.40
C ILE A 6 -25.56 32.71 -2.95
N ASN A 7 -25.70 33.76 -3.76
CA ASN A 7 -24.57 34.49 -4.33
C ASN A 7 -23.73 35.23 -3.27
N ASN A 8 -24.36 35.78 -2.23
CA ASN A 8 -23.63 36.41 -1.12
C ASN A 8 -22.79 35.42 -0.30
N ARG A 9 -23.19 34.14 -0.27
CA ARG A 9 -22.44 33.08 0.42
C ARG A 9 -21.25 32.57 -0.40
N LEU A 10 -21.36 32.55 -1.74
CA LEU A 10 -20.26 32.16 -2.63
C LEU A 10 -19.16 33.23 -2.69
N SER A 11 -19.50 34.51 -2.74
CA SER A 11 -18.53 35.61 -2.81
C SER A 11 -17.60 35.70 -1.59
N ARG A 12 -18.04 35.26 -0.39
CA ARG A 12 -17.18 35.20 0.81
C ARG A 12 -16.21 34.02 0.83
N ARG A 13 -16.43 32.99 0.03
CA ARG A 13 -15.66 31.74 0.11
C ARG A 13 -14.57 31.62 -0.96
N LEU A 14 -14.57 32.51 -1.96
CA LEU A 14 -13.71 32.42 -3.15
C LEU A 14 -12.93 33.70 -3.46
N GLY A 15 -12.83 34.67 -2.54
CA GLY A 15 -12.24 35.98 -2.83
C GLY A 15 -11.24 36.51 -1.79
N GLY A 16 -9.98 36.09 -1.92
CA GLY A 16 -8.83 36.99 -1.81
C GLY A 16 -8.05 37.04 -0.49
N ASP A 17 -6.83 36.50 -0.51
CA ASP A 17 -5.64 37.31 -0.24
C ASP A 17 -4.45 36.78 -1.05
N ALA A 18 -3.71 37.70 -1.65
CA ALA A 18 -2.59 37.46 -2.54
C ALA A 18 -1.37 38.23 -2.04
N GLY A 19 -0.24 37.52 -1.89
CA GLY A 19 1.09 38.11 -1.86
C GLY A 19 2.04 37.50 -0.84
N ASN A 20 3.04 36.75 -1.29
CA ASN A 20 4.46 37.14 -1.21
C ASN A 20 5.37 35.96 -1.66
N ASP A 21 6.05 36.12 -2.81
CA ASP A 21 7.19 35.31 -3.24
C ASP A 21 8.39 35.51 -2.29
N GLN A 22 9.01 34.42 -1.84
CA GLN A 22 10.46 34.37 -1.63
C GLN A 22 10.97 32.92 -1.69
N ASP A 23 11.86 32.73 -2.64
CA ASP A 23 12.71 31.57 -2.96
C ASP A 23 13.76 31.35 -1.86
N GLU A 24 13.88 30.12 -1.35
CA GLU A 24 15.15 29.56 -0.87
C GLU A 24 15.05 28.02 -0.74
N SER A 25 15.98 27.38 -1.44
CA SER A 25 16.42 25.98 -1.41
C SER A 25 16.52 25.35 -0.01
N ASP A 26 16.09 24.10 0.14
CA ASP A 26 17.00 22.96 0.34
C ASP A 26 16.25 21.65 0.61
N ASP A 27 16.77 20.60 -0.03
CA ASP A 27 16.83 19.20 0.39
C ASP A 27 15.57 18.54 1.00
N ALA A 28 14.92 17.71 0.19
CA ALA A 28 14.04 16.68 0.68
C ALA A 28 14.82 15.65 1.51
N PRO A 29 14.35 15.27 2.71
CA PRO A 29 14.31 13.89 3.07
C PRO A 29 12.93 13.36 2.68
N SER A 30 12.93 12.28 1.90
CA SER A 30 11.78 11.37 1.82
C SER A 30 11.41 10.96 3.25
N GLU A 31 10.36 11.54 3.81
CA GLU A 31 9.70 11.05 5.03
C GLU A 31 8.87 9.80 4.69
N GLU A 32 9.53 8.77 4.19
CA GLU A 32 8.92 7.46 4.03
C GLU A 32 8.97 6.75 5.40
N ASN A 33 7.80 6.65 6.02
CA ASN A 33 7.49 5.74 7.14
C ASN A 33 8.21 5.97 8.49
N ALA A 34 8.14 7.19 9.02
CA ALA A 34 8.49 7.46 10.43
C ALA A 34 7.28 7.42 11.39
N MET A 35 6.33 6.50 11.20
CA MET A 35 5.17 6.35 12.11
C MET A 35 4.97 4.92 12.58
N ASN A 36 5.90 4.38 13.36
CA ASN A 36 5.62 3.33 14.36
C ASN A 36 6.68 3.41 15.47
N ALA A 37 6.65 4.50 16.22
CA ALA A 37 7.41 4.60 17.47
C ALA A 37 6.63 3.93 18.62
N GLU A 38 7.30 2.95 19.22
CA GLU A 38 7.22 2.55 20.63
C GLU A 38 6.02 1.70 21.09
N ASN A 39 6.18 0.38 20.93
CA ASN A 39 6.01 -0.57 22.04
C ASN A 39 7.12 -1.63 21.89
N ASP A 40 8.25 -1.44 22.56
CA ASP A 40 9.34 -2.43 22.59
C ASP A 40 8.94 -3.61 23.48
N VAL A 41 7.95 -4.37 23.01
CA VAL A 41 7.79 -5.76 23.40
C VAL A 41 8.84 -6.49 22.59
N HIS A 42 9.96 -6.83 23.21
CA HIS A 42 11.04 -7.56 22.54
C HIS A 42 10.59 -9.00 22.25
N VAL A 43 9.83 -9.18 21.16
CA VAL A 43 9.39 -10.49 20.69
C VAL A 43 10.58 -11.15 19.98
N ARG A 44 11.11 -12.25 20.53
CA ARG A 44 12.26 -12.96 19.95
C ARG A 44 11.98 -13.52 18.55
N ASN A 45 10.73 -13.89 18.32
CA ASN A 45 10.25 -14.37 17.04
C ASN A 45 9.03 -13.52 16.64
N PRO A 46 9.08 -12.75 15.55
CA PRO A 46 7.97 -11.89 15.14
C PRO A 46 6.62 -12.63 15.05
N TRP A 47 6.63 -13.94 14.79
CA TRP A 47 5.44 -14.78 14.71
C TRP A 47 4.76 -15.04 16.06
N ASP A 48 5.47 -14.89 17.18
CA ASP A 48 4.95 -15.09 18.54
C ASP A 48 4.20 -13.86 19.09
N ALA A 49 4.23 -12.74 18.36
CA ALA A 49 3.55 -11.52 18.78
C ALA A 49 2.03 -11.76 18.92
N GLU A 50 1.36 -11.12 19.87
CA GLU A 50 -0.11 -11.23 19.94
C GLU A 50 -0.79 -10.51 18.77
N ARG A 51 -0.26 -9.34 18.39
CA ARG A 51 -0.73 -8.54 17.26
C ARG A 51 0.40 -8.31 16.26
N VAL A 52 0.11 -8.50 14.97
CA VAL A 52 1.08 -8.24 13.88
C VAL A 52 1.60 -6.79 13.94
N LYS A 53 0.70 -5.82 14.12
CA LYS A 53 1.03 -4.38 14.14
C LYS A 53 1.94 -3.95 15.30
N SER A 54 2.06 -4.74 16.37
CA SER A 54 2.93 -4.39 17.50
C SER A 54 4.36 -4.89 17.34
N ALA A 55 4.62 -5.79 16.38
CA ALA A 55 5.94 -6.41 16.22
C ALA A 55 6.49 -6.29 14.79
N TRP A 56 5.66 -6.01 13.79
CA TRP A 56 6.04 -5.99 12.38
C TRP A 56 5.93 -4.59 11.80
N ASN A 57 6.86 -4.25 10.90
CA ASN A 57 6.81 -3.01 10.15
C ASN A 57 5.78 -3.13 9.02
N GLY A 58 4.76 -2.27 9.04
CA GLY A 58 3.76 -2.23 8.00
C GLY A 58 4.33 -1.65 6.69
N MET A 59 4.00 -2.29 5.57
CA MET A 59 4.30 -1.80 4.22
C MET A 59 3.00 -1.71 3.42
N THR A 60 2.82 -0.61 2.69
CA THR A 60 1.69 -0.43 1.76
C THR A 60 2.22 -0.50 0.35
N PHE A 61 1.54 -1.26 -0.52
CA PHE A 61 1.82 -1.32 -1.94
C PHE A 61 0.51 -1.30 -2.72
N TYR A 62 0.57 -0.77 -3.93
CA TYR A 62 -0.57 -0.70 -4.85
C TYR A 62 -0.55 -1.91 -5.78
N LEU A 63 -1.73 -2.48 -6.02
CA LEU A 63 -1.93 -3.58 -6.96
C LEU A 63 -3.01 -3.18 -7.96
N PRO A 64 -2.92 -3.61 -9.24
CA PRO A 64 -4.07 -3.60 -10.14
C PRO A 64 -5.26 -4.33 -9.52
N ASP A 65 -6.48 -3.86 -9.76
CA ASP A 65 -7.69 -4.41 -9.14
C ASP A 65 -7.84 -5.92 -9.41
N ALA A 66 -7.62 -6.37 -10.64
CA ALA A 66 -7.68 -7.79 -10.99
C ALA A 66 -6.61 -8.62 -10.23
N MET A 67 -5.43 -8.06 -9.96
CA MET A 67 -4.40 -8.73 -9.17
C MET A 67 -4.77 -8.80 -7.69
N LYS A 68 -5.33 -7.70 -7.15
CA LYS A 68 -5.86 -7.66 -5.79
C LYS A 68 -6.98 -8.69 -5.61
N ASP A 69 -7.89 -8.80 -6.58
CA ASP A 69 -9.02 -9.73 -6.53
C ASP A 69 -8.55 -11.19 -6.63
N ARG A 70 -7.49 -11.46 -7.41
CA ARG A 70 -6.82 -12.77 -7.40
C ARG A 70 -6.25 -13.10 -6.02
N LEU A 71 -5.54 -12.16 -5.38
CA LEU A 71 -5.03 -12.34 -4.02
C LEU A 71 -6.16 -12.58 -3.00
N ASP A 72 -7.28 -11.86 -3.13
CA ASP A 72 -8.46 -12.04 -2.28
C ASP A 72 -9.14 -13.40 -2.49
N THR A 73 -9.17 -13.89 -3.72
CA THR A 73 -9.72 -15.21 -4.06
C THR A 73 -8.88 -16.33 -3.42
N GLU A 74 -7.56 -16.26 -3.55
CA GLU A 74 -6.64 -17.21 -2.92
C GLU A 74 -6.75 -17.18 -1.39
N TYR A 75 -6.90 -15.98 -0.81
CA TYR A 75 -7.17 -15.85 0.62
C TYR A 75 -8.44 -16.58 1.06
N GLN A 76 -9.55 -16.38 0.34
CA GLN A 76 -10.82 -17.05 0.65
C GLN A 76 -10.70 -18.56 0.52
N ARG A 77 -10.02 -19.05 -0.52
CA ARG A 77 -9.77 -20.48 -0.70
C ARG A 77 -9.01 -21.06 0.48
N LEU A 78 -7.88 -20.47 0.86
CA LEU A 78 -7.04 -20.96 1.95
C LEU A 78 -7.75 -20.86 3.31
N THR A 79 -8.56 -19.83 3.52
CA THR A 79 -9.39 -19.71 4.74
C THR A 79 -10.39 -20.85 4.86
N TYR A 80 -10.89 -21.37 3.73
CA TYR A 80 -11.82 -22.51 3.70
C TYR A 80 -11.10 -23.86 3.78
N GLU A 81 -9.92 -23.98 3.16
CA GLU A 81 -9.20 -25.26 3.04
C GLU A 81 -8.26 -25.57 4.22
N CYS A 82 -7.79 -24.56 4.95
CA CYS A 82 -6.88 -24.76 6.08
C CYS A 82 -7.63 -25.12 7.37
N ASP A 83 -7.08 -26.09 8.13
CA ASP A 83 -7.61 -26.51 9.44
C ASP A 83 -7.30 -25.54 10.60
N PHE A 84 -6.83 -24.33 10.29
CA PHE A 84 -6.48 -23.29 11.27
C PHE A 84 -6.94 -21.91 10.82
N GLU A 85 -7.00 -20.95 11.74
CA GLU A 85 -7.37 -19.58 11.43
C GLU A 85 -6.32 -18.92 10.51
N PHE A 86 -6.63 -18.89 9.22
CA PHE A 86 -5.77 -18.31 8.20
C PHE A 86 -6.04 -16.81 8.05
N LEU A 87 -5.20 -16.00 8.69
CA LEU A 87 -5.25 -14.53 8.60
C LEU A 87 -4.45 -13.95 7.41
N LYS A 88 -5.04 -12.98 6.71
CA LYS A 88 -4.44 -12.34 5.52
C LYS A 88 -3.11 -11.64 5.80
N ASP A 89 -3.07 -10.78 6.82
CA ASP A 89 -1.89 -9.97 7.14
C ASP A 89 -0.78 -10.77 7.82
N ARG A 90 -1.14 -11.79 8.60
CA ARG A 90 -0.18 -12.62 9.33
C ARG A 90 0.39 -13.75 8.46
N HIS A 91 -0.41 -14.38 7.60
CA HIS A 91 0.01 -15.59 6.89
C HIS A 91 0.13 -15.36 5.38
N LEU A 92 -0.94 -14.91 4.72
CA LEU A 92 -0.96 -14.86 3.25
C LEU A 92 0.06 -13.88 2.69
N LYS A 93 0.05 -12.62 3.16
CA LYS A 93 0.91 -11.58 2.58
C LYS A 93 2.39 -11.91 2.73
N PRO A 94 2.91 -12.31 3.92
CA PRO A 94 4.30 -12.74 4.04
C PRO A 94 4.63 -13.94 3.16
N LEU A 95 3.72 -14.93 3.07
CA LEU A 95 3.94 -16.11 2.25
C LEU A 95 4.10 -15.76 0.77
N VAL A 96 3.20 -14.91 0.23
CA VAL A 96 3.27 -14.44 -1.16
C VAL A 96 4.54 -13.63 -1.42
N ILE A 97 4.93 -12.78 -0.47
CA ILE A 97 6.15 -11.96 -0.60
C ILE A 97 7.38 -12.86 -0.61
N GLU A 98 7.52 -13.79 0.33
CA GLU A 98 8.69 -14.68 0.40
C GLU A 98 8.84 -15.51 -0.88
N HIS A 99 7.76 -16.16 -1.32
CA HIS A 99 7.79 -16.93 -2.56
C HIS A 99 8.02 -16.06 -3.80
N GLY A 100 7.53 -14.83 -3.81
CA GLY A 100 7.80 -13.86 -4.88
C GLY A 100 9.27 -13.42 -4.90
N LEU A 101 9.88 -13.20 -3.74
CA LEU A 101 11.29 -12.86 -3.61
C LEU A 101 12.19 -14.01 -4.06
N ASP A 102 11.87 -15.23 -3.65
CA ASP A 102 12.58 -16.44 -4.12
C ASP A 102 12.51 -16.54 -5.65
N ALA A 103 11.31 -16.40 -6.23
CA ALA A 103 11.12 -16.46 -7.68
C ALA A 103 11.92 -15.38 -8.42
N VAL A 104 11.92 -14.14 -7.92
CA VAL A 104 12.70 -13.04 -8.51
C VAL A 104 14.21 -13.26 -8.34
N SER A 105 14.65 -13.86 -7.23
CA SER A 105 16.07 -14.12 -6.97
C SER A 105 16.70 -15.14 -7.92
N GLU A 106 15.88 -16.02 -8.49
CA GLU A 106 16.29 -17.03 -9.46
C GLU A 106 16.28 -16.52 -10.91
N MET A 107 15.75 -15.30 -11.16
CA MET A 107 15.67 -14.72 -12.50
C MET A 107 16.93 -13.93 -12.86
N ASP A 108 17.40 -14.11 -14.08
CA ASP A 108 18.39 -13.21 -14.67
C ASP A 108 17.72 -11.87 -15.08
N PRO A 109 18.49 -10.78 -15.29
CA PRO A 109 17.92 -9.47 -15.61
C PRO A 109 16.97 -9.44 -16.82
N ASP A 110 17.26 -10.25 -17.86
CA ASP A 110 16.41 -10.35 -19.06
C ASP A 110 15.07 -11.06 -18.77
N ASP A 111 15.08 -12.03 -17.86
CA ASP A 111 13.87 -12.74 -17.41
C ASP A 111 12.98 -11.82 -16.57
N VAL A 112 13.59 -11.01 -15.68
CA VAL A 112 12.85 -9.98 -14.92
C VAL A 112 12.17 -8.99 -15.86
N HIS A 113 12.88 -8.50 -16.88
CA HIS A 113 12.30 -7.58 -17.85
C HIS A 113 11.13 -8.21 -18.62
N SER A 114 11.28 -9.47 -19.02
CA SER A 114 10.22 -10.21 -19.71
C SER A 114 9.00 -10.45 -18.82
N ALA A 115 9.23 -10.84 -17.56
CA ALA A 115 8.17 -11.05 -16.57
C ALA A 115 7.38 -9.76 -16.29
N LEU A 116 8.06 -8.62 -16.21
CA LEU A 116 7.40 -7.31 -16.03
C LEU A 116 6.54 -6.94 -17.25
N ALA A 117 7.04 -7.14 -18.47
CA ALA A 117 6.27 -6.87 -19.69
C ALA A 117 5.03 -7.78 -19.80
N ASP A 118 5.16 -9.03 -19.36
CA ASP A 118 4.03 -9.96 -19.29
C ASP A 118 3.01 -9.55 -18.23
N LEU A 119 3.47 -9.11 -17.06
CA LEU A 119 2.63 -8.61 -15.97
C LEU A 119 1.86 -7.36 -16.38
N GLU A 120 2.54 -6.40 -17.02
CA GLU A 120 1.92 -5.20 -17.56
C GLU A 120 0.83 -5.56 -18.57
N ARG A 121 1.10 -6.50 -19.49
CA ARG A 121 0.12 -6.95 -20.47
C ARG A 121 -1.07 -7.69 -19.85
N GLU A 122 -0.84 -8.55 -18.85
CA GLU A 122 -1.90 -9.33 -18.19
C GLU A 122 -2.87 -8.44 -17.42
N TYR A 123 -2.36 -7.39 -16.75
CA TYR A 123 -3.15 -6.52 -15.90
C TYR A 123 -3.44 -5.14 -16.52
N SER A 124 -3.11 -4.97 -17.80
CA SER A 124 -3.55 -3.80 -18.57
C SER A 124 -5.07 -3.84 -18.70
N THR A 125 -5.72 -2.77 -18.25
CA THR A 125 -7.14 -2.55 -18.54
C THR A 125 -7.23 -2.09 -20.00
N GLU A 126 -7.69 -2.96 -20.90
CA GLU A 126 -8.17 -2.49 -22.21
C GLU A 126 -9.36 -1.54 -21.95
N GLU A 127 -9.20 -0.25 -22.27
CA GLU A 127 -10.29 0.75 -22.31
C GLU A 127 -11.28 0.46 -23.45
#